data_AF-A0A1T1DNI4-F1
#
_entry.id   AF-A0A1T1DNI4-F1
#
_cell.length_a   1.000
_cell.length_b   1.000
_cell.length_c   1.000
_cell.angle_alpha   90.00
_cell.angle_beta   90.00
_cell.angle_gamma   90.00
#
_symmetry.space_group_name_H-M   'P 1'
#
loop_
_entity.id
_entity.type
_entity.pdbx_description
1 polymer ?
#
loop_
_entity_poly.entity_id
_entity_poly.type
_entity_poly.pdbx_seq_one_letter_code
_entity_poly.pdbx_strand_id
1 'polypeptide(L)'
;MEIKLGVNFNMLLSVSTGILHLIFGIYVFRLKSYQKAQKYFLFLSLHLSLWLLIQGFRTLLPIEYRNLALNLNFIPMSFAPFTLYVLCTKFEYSEKPIPFWAYCIAFIGLCYFSFNCISERMATLKDPENFIYDINANYHFFVLYLVFWMVLSIRAVTRKMLVCRGDFKVRLFFVLIGAVLSLHSTVIFTYFLPLLGIFKPSLSSIGLLVSCILWGIGILHFDAFEIKSDIIKGEYVPWINRVASVGFLRLLAKMDPMRFIQKNLKAKTAITKQILIQDYNLASNAGELSLEKRARILSKKFGRYFK
;
A
#
# COMPACT_ATOMS: atom_id res chain seq x y z
N MET A 1 19.08 11.54 -30.13
CA MET A 1 19.67 11.22 -28.81
C MET A 1 18.61 11.18 -27.70
N GLU A 2 17.62 12.07 -27.71
CA GLU A 2 16.52 12.11 -26.72
C GLU A 2 15.60 10.88 -26.72
N ILE A 3 15.33 10.27 -27.88
CA ILE A 3 14.43 9.10 -28.01
C ILE A 3 14.97 7.88 -27.23
N LYS A 4 16.28 7.61 -27.29
CA LYS A 4 16.92 6.53 -26.50
C LYS A 4 16.88 6.81 -25.00
N LEU A 5 16.93 8.07 -24.58
CA LEU A 5 16.87 8.44 -23.16
C LEU A 5 15.45 8.25 -22.58
N GLY A 6 14.42 8.62 -23.35
CA GLY A 6 13.01 8.50 -22.95
C GLY A 6 12.52 7.05 -22.82
N VAL A 7 12.94 6.16 -23.73
CA VAL A 7 12.64 4.72 -23.65
C VAL A 7 13.27 4.11 -22.39
N ASN A 8 14.50 4.51 -22.07
CA ASN A 8 15.22 4.00 -20.91
C ASN A 8 14.57 4.43 -19.58
N PHE A 9 14.08 5.67 -19.51
CA PHE A 9 13.36 6.16 -18.32
C PHE A 9 12.02 5.44 -18.09
N ASN A 10 11.21 5.27 -19.14
CA ASN A 10 9.90 4.61 -19.03
C ASN A 10 10.03 3.16 -18.58
N MET A 11 10.98 2.44 -19.16
CA MET A 11 11.30 1.07 -18.77
C MET A 11 11.78 1.03 -17.32
N LEU A 12 12.77 1.85 -16.95
CA LEU A 12 13.32 1.90 -15.60
C LEU A 12 12.24 2.19 -14.56
N LEU A 13 11.36 3.15 -14.82
CA LEU A 13 10.27 3.53 -13.92
C LEU A 13 9.32 2.36 -13.67
N SER A 14 8.82 1.71 -14.73
CA SER A 14 7.90 0.58 -14.58
C SER A 14 8.58 -0.64 -13.94
N VAL A 15 9.79 -1.00 -14.37
CA VAL A 15 10.52 -2.16 -13.81
C VAL A 15 10.86 -1.95 -12.34
N SER A 16 11.44 -0.79 -11.98
CA SER A 16 11.77 -0.48 -10.58
C SER A 16 10.53 -0.48 -9.70
N THR A 17 9.42 0.10 -10.17
CA THR A 17 8.16 0.11 -9.44
C THR A 17 7.59 -1.30 -9.27
N GLY A 18 7.67 -2.14 -10.30
CA GLY A 18 7.25 -3.55 -10.23
C GLY A 18 8.05 -4.33 -9.19
N ILE A 19 9.38 -4.22 -9.24
CA ILE A 19 10.28 -4.85 -8.25
C ILE A 19 9.96 -4.35 -6.83
N LEU A 20 9.75 -3.04 -6.65
CA LEU A 20 9.41 -2.47 -5.36
C LEU A 20 8.08 -2.98 -4.82
N HIS A 21 7.05 -3.13 -5.67
CA HIS A 21 5.79 -3.77 -5.27
C HIS A 21 6.03 -5.19 -4.76
N LEU A 22 6.81 -5.99 -5.50
CA LEU A 22 7.11 -7.37 -5.11
C LEU A 22 7.86 -7.44 -3.78
N ILE A 23 8.93 -6.66 -3.63
CA ILE A 23 9.73 -6.59 -2.39
C ILE A 23 8.83 -6.18 -1.22
N PHE A 24 7.99 -5.17 -1.41
CA PHE A 24 7.13 -4.66 -0.34
C PHE A 24 6.01 -5.64 0.04
N GLY A 25 5.41 -6.31 -0.95
CA GLY A 25 4.45 -7.39 -0.73
C GLY A 25 5.07 -8.53 0.08
N ILE A 26 6.27 -8.98 -0.28
CA ILE A 26 7.01 -10.03 0.45
C ILE A 26 7.38 -9.56 1.86
N TYR A 27 7.84 -8.31 1.99
CA TYR A 27 8.19 -7.72 3.29
C TYR A 27 7.00 -7.73 4.25
N VAL A 28 5.85 -7.22 3.81
CA VAL A 28 4.62 -7.19 4.63
C VAL A 28 4.16 -8.60 4.98
N PHE A 29 4.25 -9.55 4.04
CA PHE A 29 3.86 -10.94 4.27
C PHE A 29 4.76 -11.68 5.28
N ARG A 30 6.06 -11.37 5.33
CA ARG A 30 7.01 -12.01 6.26
C ARG A 30 6.90 -11.51 7.70
N LEU A 31 6.25 -10.38 7.95
CA LEU A 31 6.10 -9.84 9.30
C LEU A 31 5.08 -10.66 10.10
N LYS A 32 5.46 -11.09 11.31
CA LYS A 32 4.75 -12.05 12.21
C LYS A 32 3.29 -11.69 12.58
N SER A 33 2.73 -10.59 12.09
CA SER A 33 1.32 -10.24 12.28
C SER A 33 0.44 -11.09 11.36
N TYR A 34 0.20 -12.36 11.70
CA TYR A 34 -0.48 -13.34 10.84
C TYR A 34 -1.94 -12.95 10.55
N GLN A 35 -2.15 -12.04 9.60
CA GLN A 35 -3.45 -11.52 9.23
C GLN A 35 -3.78 -11.91 7.79
N LYS A 36 -5.03 -12.35 7.56
CA LYS A 36 -5.53 -12.70 6.22
C LYS A 36 -5.30 -11.56 5.20
N ALA A 37 -5.34 -10.31 5.65
CA ALA A 37 -5.06 -9.13 4.80
C ALA A 37 -3.65 -9.13 4.18
N GLN A 38 -2.62 -9.62 4.88
CA GLN A 38 -1.25 -9.67 4.33
C GLN A 38 -1.15 -10.60 3.12
N LYS A 39 -1.89 -11.72 3.11
CA LYS A 39 -1.93 -12.65 1.97
C LYS A 39 -2.53 -11.99 0.73
N TYR A 40 -3.67 -11.32 0.89
CA TYR A 40 -4.29 -10.61 -0.24
C TYR A 40 -3.46 -9.40 -0.70
N PHE A 41 -2.74 -8.75 0.20
CA PHE A 41 -1.78 -7.72 -0.17
C PHE A 41 -0.61 -8.26 -0.98
N LEU A 42 -0.07 -9.42 -0.62
CA LEU A 42 0.95 -10.10 -1.41
C LEU A 42 0.42 -10.43 -2.81
N PHE A 43 -0.78 -11.00 -2.93
CA PHE A 43 -1.39 -11.28 -4.24
C PHE A 43 -1.61 -10.00 -5.07
N LEU A 44 -2.11 -8.93 -4.45
CA LEU A 44 -2.25 -7.63 -5.12
C LEU A 44 -0.90 -7.12 -5.62
N SER A 45 0.13 -7.21 -4.78
CA SER A 45 1.50 -6.79 -5.12
C SER A 45 2.09 -7.64 -6.24
N LEU A 46 1.81 -8.94 -6.27
CA LEU A 46 2.22 -9.84 -7.35
C LEU A 46 1.57 -9.45 -8.69
N HIS A 47 0.25 -9.21 -8.70
CA HIS A 47 -0.44 -8.81 -9.93
C HIS A 47 0.05 -7.47 -10.46
N LEU A 48 0.22 -6.46 -9.59
CA LEU A 48 0.73 -5.14 -9.98
C LEU A 48 2.20 -5.21 -10.40
N SER A 49 3.02 -6.01 -9.72
CA SER A 49 4.40 -6.26 -10.12
C SER A 49 4.45 -6.88 -11.50
N LEU A 50 3.66 -7.93 -11.76
CA LEU A 50 3.68 -8.62 -13.04
C LEU A 50 3.24 -7.71 -14.18
N TRP A 51 2.18 -6.91 -13.95
CA TRP A 51 1.76 -5.88 -14.91
C TRP A 51 2.89 -4.89 -15.21
N LEU A 52 3.50 -4.30 -14.19
CA LEU A 52 4.54 -3.29 -14.38
C LEU A 52 5.82 -3.84 -15.02
N LEU A 53 6.17 -5.10 -14.73
CA LEU A 53 7.30 -5.79 -15.34
C LEU A 53 7.04 -6.09 -16.82
N ILE A 54 5.85 -6.60 -17.17
CA ILE A 54 5.47 -6.79 -18.60
C ILE A 54 5.47 -5.44 -19.32
N GLN A 55 4.86 -4.42 -18.72
CA GLN A 55 4.81 -3.05 -19.24
C GLN A 55 6.21 -2.46 -19.50
N GLY A 56 7.19 -2.75 -18.65
CA GLY A 56 8.56 -2.29 -18.79
C GLY A 56 9.39 -3.11 -19.79
N PHE A 57 9.32 -4.43 -19.71
CA PHE A 57 10.16 -5.32 -20.53
C PHE A 57 9.64 -5.54 -21.95
N ARG A 58 8.37 -5.26 -22.25
CA ARG A 58 7.80 -5.43 -23.59
C ARG A 58 8.58 -4.70 -24.69
N THR A 59 9.27 -3.60 -24.37
CA THR A 59 10.10 -2.85 -25.32
C THR A 59 11.36 -3.60 -25.77
N LEU A 60 11.80 -4.60 -25.00
CA LEU A 60 12.95 -5.44 -25.35
C LEU A 60 12.59 -6.56 -26.33
N LEU A 61 11.29 -6.81 -26.55
CA LEU A 61 10.84 -7.87 -27.43
C LEU A 61 10.99 -7.48 -28.91
N PRO A 62 11.27 -8.46 -29.79
CA PRO A 62 11.14 -8.28 -31.23
C PRO A 62 9.75 -7.78 -31.61
N ILE A 63 9.66 -7.00 -32.68
CA ILE A 63 8.45 -6.28 -33.12
C ILE A 63 7.26 -7.24 -33.26
N GLU A 64 7.51 -8.45 -33.73
CA GLU A 64 6.52 -9.51 -33.97
C GLU A 64 5.80 -9.95 -32.69
N TYR A 65 6.47 -9.85 -31.54
CA TYR A 65 5.93 -10.26 -30.24
C TYR A 65 5.36 -9.10 -29.42
N ARG A 66 5.51 -7.85 -29.87
CA ARG A 66 5.10 -6.68 -29.09
C ARG A 66 3.58 -6.57 -28.93
N ASN A 67 2.81 -7.01 -29.94
CA ASN A 67 1.34 -7.00 -29.86
C ASN A 67 0.84 -8.02 -28.84
N LEU A 68 1.39 -9.25 -28.88
CA LEU A 68 1.13 -10.26 -27.86
C LEU A 68 1.51 -9.76 -26.46
N ALA A 69 2.69 -9.16 -26.30
CA ALA A 69 3.13 -8.63 -25.01
C ALA A 69 2.22 -7.50 -24.49
N LEU A 70 1.74 -6.61 -25.36
CA LEU A 70 0.72 -5.62 -25.01
C LEU A 70 -0.55 -6.30 -24.48
N ASN A 71 -1.02 -7.35 -25.16
CA ASN A 71 -2.25 -8.05 -24.77
C ASN A 71 -2.07 -8.82 -23.45
N LEU A 72 -0.96 -9.55 -23.28
CA LEU A 72 -0.64 -10.26 -22.04
C LEU A 72 -0.52 -9.32 -20.84
N ASN A 73 -0.16 -8.06 -21.06
CA ASN A 73 -0.08 -7.03 -20.02
C ASN A 73 -1.43 -6.79 -19.30
N PHE A 74 -2.56 -7.04 -19.97
CA PHE A 74 -3.88 -6.83 -19.37
C PHE A 74 -4.30 -7.96 -18.42
N ILE A 75 -3.70 -9.16 -18.55
CA ILE A 75 -4.07 -10.32 -17.74
C ILE A 75 -3.81 -10.06 -16.26
N PRO A 76 -2.61 -9.66 -15.80
CA PRO A 76 -2.40 -9.40 -14.37
C PRO A 76 -3.30 -8.30 -13.84
N MET A 77 -3.59 -7.28 -14.65
CA MET A 77 -4.50 -6.20 -14.27
C MET A 77 -5.95 -6.64 -14.14
N SER A 78 -6.40 -7.66 -14.88
CA SER A 78 -7.74 -8.21 -14.71
C SER A 78 -7.96 -8.78 -13.31
N PHE A 79 -6.91 -9.30 -12.66
CA PHE A 79 -7.00 -9.82 -11.28
C PHE A 79 -6.85 -8.73 -10.22
N ALA A 80 -6.04 -7.70 -10.45
CA ALA A 80 -5.61 -6.77 -9.40
C ALA A 80 -6.79 -6.03 -8.69
N PRO A 81 -7.75 -5.39 -9.37
CA PRO A 81 -8.86 -4.72 -8.69
C PRO A 81 -9.78 -5.65 -7.91
N PHE A 82 -10.01 -6.88 -8.39
CA PHE A 82 -10.77 -7.87 -7.63
C PHE A 82 -10.00 -8.30 -6.37
N THR A 83 -8.69 -8.54 -6.47
CA THR A 83 -7.85 -8.85 -5.30
C THR A 83 -7.85 -7.68 -4.31
N LEU A 84 -7.84 -6.43 -4.77
CA LEU A 84 -8.00 -5.26 -3.92
C LEU A 84 -9.39 -5.23 -3.25
N TYR A 85 -10.46 -5.56 -3.96
CA TYR A 85 -11.80 -5.66 -3.37
C TYR A 85 -11.87 -6.72 -2.26
N VAL A 86 -11.27 -7.89 -2.49
CA VAL A 86 -11.19 -8.94 -1.47
C VAL A 86 -10.35 -8.47 -0.29
N LEU A 87 -9.19 -7.85 -0.53
CA LEU A 87 -8.34 -7.26 0.51
C LEU A 87 -9.15 -6.27 1.35
N CYS A 88 -9.77 -5.28 0.74
CA CYS A 88 -10.57 -4.25 1.41
C CYS A 88 -11.73 -4.84 2.21
N THR A 89 -12.44 -5.83 1.66
CA THR A 89 -13.55 -6.49 2.35
C THR A 89 -13.07 -7.32 3.54
N LYS A 90 -11.96 -8.03 3.41
CA LYS A 90 -11.35 -8.81 4.51
C LYS A 90 -10.68 -7.93 5.56
N PHE A 91 -10.27 -6.74 5.16
CA PHE A 91 -9.78 -5.71 6.07
C PHE A 91 -10.93 -5.10 6.87
N GLU A 92 -12.10 -4.90 6.25
CA GLU A 92 -13.33 -4.43 6.89
C GLU A 92 -13.96 -5.48 7.85
N TYR A 93 -14.04 -6.73 7.40
CA TYR A 93 -14.58 -7.88 8.12
C TYR A 93 -13.72 -9.13 7.86
N SER A 94 -12.82 -9.46 8.78
CA SER A 94 -11.89 -10.59 8.64
C SER A 94 -12.57 -11.95 8.43
N GLU A 95 -13.75 -12.13 9.02
CA GLU A 95 -14.49 -13.40 9.01
C GLU A 95 -15.58 -13.48 7.94
N LYS A 96 -16.11 -12.33 7.49
CA LYS A 96 -17.21 -12.32 6.52
C LYS A 96 -16.76 -12.92 5.19
N PRO A 97 -17.48 -13.91 4.63
CA PRO A 97 -17.17 -14.45 3.31
C PRO A 97 -17.40 -13.38 2.23
N ILE A 98 -16.62 -13.47 1.15
CA ILE A 98 -16.88 -12.70 -0.06
C ILE A 98 -18.15 -13.28 -0.70
N PRO A 99 -19.12 -12.45 -1.11
CA PRO A 99 -20.38 -12.96 -1.65
C PRO A 99 -20.16 -13.73 -2.95
N PHE A 100 -20.92 -14.80 -3.15
CA PHE A 100 -20.78 -15.70 -4.31
C PHE A 100 -20.87 -14.98 -5.65
N TRP A 101 -21.81 -14.03 -5.80
CA TRP A 101 -21.96 -13.23 -7.03
C TRP A 101 -20.66 -12.52 -7.42
N ALA A 102 -19.85 -12.09 -6.45
CA ALA A 102 -18.61 -11.38 -6.74
C ALA A 102 -17.58 -12.32 -7.36
N TYR A 103 -17.51 -13.58 -6.89
CA TYR A 103 -16.68 -14.60 -7.53
C TYR A 103 -17.17 -14.92 -8.94
N CYS A 104 -18.49 -15.02 -9.16
CA CYS A 104 -19.03 -15.29 -10.50
C CYS A 104 -18.67 -14.18 -11.50
N ILE A 105 -18.90 -12.91 -11.14
CA ILE A 105 -18.55 -11.77 -12.01
C ILE A 105 -17.04 -11.72 -12.25
N ALA A 106 -16.24 -11.94 -11.20
CA ALA A 106 -14.80 -11.97 -11.33
C ALA A 106 -14.36 -13.09 -12.30
N PHE A 107 -14.83 -14.31 -12.09
CA PHE A 107 -14.49 -15.47 -12.92
C PHE A 107 -14.90 -15.28 -14.39
N ILE A 108 -16.13 -14.83 -14.65
CA ILE A 108 -16.62 -14.57 -16.01
C ILE A 108 -15.75 -13.50 -16.69
N GLY A 109 -15.48 -12.39 -15.99
CA GLY A 109 -14.61 -11.33 -16.50
C GLY A 109 -13.21 -11.84 -16.79
N LEU A 110 -12.60 -12.58 -15.86
CA LEU A 110 -11.25 -13.14 -16.01
C LEU A 110 -11.15 -14.09 -17.21
N CYS A 111 -12.11 -14.99 -17.39
CA CYS A 111 -12.17 -15.89 -18.54
C CYS A 111 -12.29 -15.10 -19.85
N TYR A 112 -13.22 -14.14 -19.90
CA TYR A 112 -13.43 -13.30 -21.08
C TYR A 112 -12.19 -12.48 -21.45
N PHE A 113 -11.58 -11.78 -20.50
CA PHE A 113 -10.40 -10.95 -20.78
C PHE A 113 -9.18 -11.81 -21.10
N SER A 114 -8.96 -12.92 -20.40
CA SER A 114 -7.83 -13.83 -20.70
C SER A 114 -7.93 -14.40 -22.11
N PHE A 115 -9.13 -14.82 -22.54
CA PHE A 115 -9.36 -15.28 -23.91
C PHE A 115 -9.05 -14.20 -24.94
N ASN A 116 -9.52 -12.97 -24.73
CA ASN A 116 -9.27 -11.85 -25.64
C ASN A 116 -7.79 -11.45 -25.66
N CYS A 117 -7.07 -11.56 -24.53
CA CYS A 117 -5.64 -11.27 -24.47
C CYS A 117 -4.81 -12.32 -25.22
N ILE A 118 -5.09 -13.61 -25.01
CA ILE A 118 -4.37 -14.71 -25.70
C ILE A 118 -4.66 -14.69 -27.21
N SER A 119 -5.88 -14.30 -27.59
CA SER A 119 -6.28 -14.16 -29.00
C SER A 119 -5.84 -12.83 -29.63
N GLU A 120 -5.12 -11.99 -28.90
CA GLU A 120 -4.65 -10.66 -29.35
C GLU A 120 -5.76 -9.68 -29.80
N ARG A 121 -6.98 -9.87 -29.27
CA ARG A 121 -8.18 -9.05 -29.57
C ARG A 121 -8.44 -7.95 -28.55
N MET A 122 -7.62 -7.85 -27.51
CA MET A 122 -7.81 -6.87 -26.44
C MET A 122 -7.44 -5.46 -26.88
N ALA A 123 -6.27 -5.32 -27.51
CA ALA A 123 -5.81 -4.10 -28.16
C ALA A 123 -4.89 -4.47 -29.32
N THR A 124 -4.93 -3.70 -30.40
CA THR A 124 -4.10 -3.94 -31.58
C THR A 124 -3.15 -2.76 -31.76
N LEU A 125 -1.85 -3.05 -31.90
CA LEU A 125 -0.84 -2.04 -32.14
C LEU A 125 -0.98 -1.42 -33.53
N LYS A 126 -1.03 -0.09 -33.56
CA LYS A 126 -0.86 0.74 -34.77
C LYS A 126 0.62 1.06 -35.02
N ASP A 127 1.36 1.34 -33.93
CA ASP A 127 2.79 1.59 -33.97
C ASP A 127 3.48 0.71 -32.92
N PRO A 128 4.13 -0.39 -33.35
CA PRO A 128 4.85 -1.28 -32.45
C PRO A 128 6.10 -0.68 -31.82
N GLU A 129 6.68 0.39 -32.38
CA GLU A 129 7.86 1.06 -31.80
C GLU A 129 7.47 1.89 -30.59
N ASN A 130 6.38 2.64 -30.71
CA ASN A 130 5.92 3.53 -29.66
C ASN A 130 4.79 2.95 -28.79
N PHE A 131 4.38 1.70 -29.03
CA PHE A 131 3.25 1.04 -28.37
C PHE A 131 1.95 1.85 -28.46
N ILE A 132 1.69 2.46 -29.61
CA ILE A 132 0.40 3.12 -29.92
C ILE A 132 -0.57 2.03 -30.34
N TYR A 133 -1.73 1.98 -29.71
CA TYR A 133 -2.75 0.95 -29.96
C TYR A 133 -4.13 1.53 -30.17
N ASP A 134 -4.96 0.79 -30.89
CA ASP A 134 -6.38 1.12 -31.03
C ASP A 134 -7.17 0.72 -29.80
N ILE A 135 -7.98 1.67 -29.35
CA ILE A 135 -8.96 1.46 -28.29
C ILE A 135 -10.23 0.91 -28.94
N ASN A 136 -10.53 -0.35 -28.65
CA ASN A 136 -11.70 -1.06 -29.16
C ASN A 136 -12.74 -1.29 -28.05
N ALA A 137 -13.87 -1.91 -28.40
CA ALA A 137 -14.93 -2.22 -27.44
C ALA A 137 -14.45 -3.11 -26.28
N ASN A 138 -13.59 -4.11 -26.54
CA ASN A 138 -13.04 -5.00 -25.51
C ASN A 138 -12.24 -4.21 -24.47
N TYR A 139 -11.46 -3.22 -24.91
CA TYR A 139 -10.72 -2.32 -24.03
C TYR A 139 -11.64 -1.46 -23.15
N HIS A 140 -12.73 -0.91 -23.71
CA HIS A 140 -13.71 -0.17 -22.92
C HIS A 140 -14.39 -1.05 -21.86
N PHE A 141 -14.82 -2.26 -22.23
CA PHE A 141 -15.40 -3.21 -21.28
C PHE A 141 -14.43 -3.61 -20.17
N PHE A 142 -13.14 -3.74 -20.50
CA PHE A 142 -12.11 -3.99 -19.52
C PHE A 142 -11.96 -2.86 -18.52
N VAL A 143 -11.87 -1.62 -18.99
CA VAL A 143 -11.77 -0.45 -18.10
C VAL A 143 -12.99 -0.34 -17.20
N LEU A 144 -14.20 -0.56 -17.73
CA LEU A 144 -15.43 -0.59 -16.93
C LEU A 144 -15.38 -1.66 -15.84
N TYR A 145 -14.91 -2.87 -16.17
CA TYR A 145 -14.72 -3.96 -15.21
C TYR A 145 -13.72 -3.60 -14.11
N LEU A 146 -12.57 -3.00 -14.46
CA LEU A 146 -11.57 -2.58 -13.46
C LEU A 146 -12.13 -1.49 -12.53
N VAL A 147 -12.78 -0.47 -13.10
CA VAL A 147 -13.40 0.63 -12.35
C VAL A 147 -14.49 0.12 -11.41
N PHE A 148 -15.33 -0.82 -11.87
CA PHE A 148 -16.36 -1.45 -11.04
C PHE A 148 -15.78 -2.03 -9.74
N TRP A 149 -14.72 -2.84 -9.83
CA TRP A 149 -14.08 -3.41 -8.64
C TRP A 149 -13.38 -2.37 -7.76
N MET A 150 -12.74 -1.36 -8.37
CA MET A 150 -12.12 -0.26 -7.61
C MET A 150 -13.14 0.54 -6.82
N VAL A 151 -14.31 0.86 -7.41
CA VAL A 151 -15.40 1.57 -6.74
C VAL A 151 -15.95 0.74 -5.57
N LEU A 152 -16.14 -0.57 -5.75
CA LEU A 152 -16.57 -1.45 -4.67
C LEU A 152 -15.54 -1.51 -3.53
N SER A 153 -14.24 -1.56 -3.86
CA SER A 153 -13.14 -1.52 -2.90
C SER A 153 -13.16 -0.24 -2.06
N ILE A 154 -13.28 0.91 -2.72
CA ILE A 154 -13.37 2.24 -2.08
C ILE A 154 -14.61 2.32 -1.20
N ARG A 155 -15.76 1.85 -1.68
CA ARG A 155 -17.02 1.82 -0.90
C ARG A 155 -16.88 0.96 0.36
N ALA A 156 -16.28 -0.23 0.26
CA ALA A 156 -16.09 -1.13 1.41
C ALA A 156 -15.27 -0.46 2.52
N VAL A 157 -14.08 0.07 2.18
CA VAL A 157 -13.20 0.75 3.14
C VAL A 157 -13.86 2.00 3.73
N THR A 158 -14.52 2.81 2.89
CA THR A 158 -15.13 4.06 3.32
C THR A 158 -16.23 3.83 4.36
N ARG A 159 -17.14 2.87 4.15
CA ARG A 159 -18.21 2.55 5.11
C ARG A 159 -17.65 2.19 6.49
N LYS A 160 -16.61 1.37 6.53
CA LYS A 160 -15.96 0.98 7.79
C LYS A 160 -15.25 2.14 8.46
N MET A 161 -14.55 2.96 7.67
CA MET A 161 -13.79 4.10 8.19
C MET A 161 -14.71 5.13 8.87
N LEU A 162 -15.94 5.29 8.38
CA LEU A 162 -16.92 6.23 8.96
C LEU A 162 -17.38 5.81 10.37
N VAL A 163 -17.39 4.51 10.68
CA VAL A 163 -17.86 3.99 11.98
C VAL A 163 -16.73 3.67 12.96
N CYS A 164 -15.52 3.41 12.46
CA CYS A 164 -14.39 3.04 13.30
C CYS A 164 -13.68 4.25 13.93
N ARG A 165 -12.93 3.99 15.00
CA ARG A 165 -12.15 4.99 15.75
C ARG A 165 -10.70 4.55 15.96
N GLY A 166 -9.86 5.49 16.37
CA GLY A 166 -8.45 5.27 16.67
C GLY A 166 -7.62 4.74 15.50
N ASP A 167 -6.62 3.92 15.82
CA ASP A 167 -5.64 3.40 14.88
C ASP A 167 -6.29 2.70 13.68
N PHE A 168 -7.37 1.95 13.90
CA PHE A 168 -8.05 1.23 12.83
C PHE A 168 -8.65 2.18 11.78
N LYS A 169 -9.17 3.35 12.20
CA LYS A 169 -9.66 4.40 11.30
C LYS A 169 -8.53 4.98 10.44
N VAL A 170 -7.37 5.25 11.03
CA VAL A 170 -6.19 5.78 10.32
C VAL A 170 -5.67 4.76 9.30
N ARG A 171 -5.67 3.49 9.66
CA ARG A 171 -5.26 2.40 8.76
C ARG A 171 -6.16 2.27 7.55
N LEU A 172 -7.48 2.31 7.77
CA LEU A 172 -8.46 2.35 6.68
C LEU A 172 -8.27 3.58 5.78
N PHE A 173 -7.95 4.73 6.37
CA PHE A 173 -7.68 5.95 5.61
C PHE A 173 -6.47 5.81 4.68
N PHE A 174 -5.37 5.23 5.16
CA PHE A 174 -4.23 4.91 4.30
C PHE A 174 -4.60 3.98 3.15
N VAL A 175 -5.39 2.93 3.43
CA VAL A 175 -5.87 2.01 2.40
C VAL A 175 -6.74 2.72 1.36
N LEU A 176 -7.64 3.58 1.83
CA LEU A 176 -8.56 4.37 1.00
C LEU A 176 -7.81 5.33 0.08
N ILE A 177 -6.90 6.14 0.61
CA ILE A 177 -6.13 7.10 -0.20
C ILE A 177 -5.28 6.35 -1.23
N GLY A 178 -4.67 5.22 -0.85
CA GLY A 178 -3.96 4.38 -1.81
C GLY A 178 -4.87 3.86 -2.94
N ALA A 179 -6.10 3.44 -2.63
CA ALA A 179 -7.06 2.98 -3.65
C ALA A 179 -7.50 4.12 -4.59
N VAL A 180 -7.80 5.30 -4.04
CA VAL A 180 -8.19 6.49 -4.82
C VAL A 180 -7.05 6.93 -5.74
N LEU A 181 -5.82 6.99 -5.22
CA LEU A 181 -4.65 7.40 -6.01
C LEU A 181 -4.30 6.40 -7.10
N SER A 182 -4.43 5.10 -6.82
CA SER A 182 -4.23 4.02 -7.80
C SER A 182 -5.25 4.14 -8.92
N LEU A 183 -6.54 4.30 -8.59
CA LEU A 183 -7.60 4.51 -9.58
C LEU A 183 -7.34 5.75 -10.43
N HIS A 184 -7.06 6.89 -9.78
CA HIS A 184 -6.83 8.16 -10.45
C HIS A 184 -5.66 8.09 -11.44
N SER A 185 -4.49 7.62 -10.97
CA SER A 185 -3.29 7.53 -11.80
C SER A 185 -3.44 6.55 -12.95
N THR A 186 -3.99 5.36 -12.70
CA THR A 186 -4.17 4.36 -13.76
C THR A 186 -5.16 4.84 -14.81
N VAL A 187 -6.35 5.32 -14.42
CA VAL A 187 -7.37 5.78 -15.37
C VAL A 187 -6.87 6.96 -16.23
N ILE A 188 -6.12 7.89 -15.65
CA ILE A 188 -5.55 9.00 -16.44
C ILE A 188 -4.56 8.48 -17.48
N PHE A 189 -3.56 7.70 -17.07
CA PHE A 189 -2.44 7.33 -17.94
C PHE A 189 -2.70 6.15 -18.88
N THR A 190 -3.66 5.29 -18.55
CA THR A 190 -3.98 4.12 -19.38
C THR A 190 -5.28 4.30 -20.17
N TYR A 191 -6.20 5.17 -19.75
CA TYR A 191 -7.49 5.33 -20.44
C TYR A 191 -7.67 6.72 -21.05
N PHE A 192 -7.74 7.78 -20.23
CA PHE A 192 -8.06 9.12 -20.74
C PHE A 192 -6.98 9.68 -21.67
N LEU A 193 -5.70 9.57 -21.32
CA LEU A 193 -4.61 10.05 -22.17
C LEU A 193 -4.54 9.29 -23.50
N PRO A 194 -4.63 7.94 -23.54
CA PRO A 194 -4.71 7.21 -24.80
C PRO A 194 -5.90 7.60 -25.69
N LEU A 195 -7.07 7.93 -25.12
CA LEU A 195 -8.21 8.45 -25.89
C LEU A 195 -7.90 9.79 -26.58
N LEU A 196 -6.98 10.57 -26.02
CA LEU A 196 -6.47 11.82 -26.59
C LEU A 196 -5.23 11.60 -27.49
N GLY A 197 -4.86 10.35 -27.76
CA GLY A 197 -3.68 10.00 -28.56
C GLY A 197 -2.35 10.08 -27.82
N ILE A 198 -2.35 10.25 -26.49
CA ILE A 198 -1.14 10.37 -25.67
C ILE A 198 -0.88 9.05 -24.92
N PHE A 199 0.10 8.27 -25.38
CA PHE A 199 0.41 6.95 -24.83
C PHE A 199 1.57 7.00 -23.84
N LYS A 200 1.27 7.23 -22.55
CA LYS A 200 2.27 7.22 -21.46
C LYS A 200 1.87 6.35 -20.26
N PRO A 201 1.58 5.05 -20.47
CA PRO A 201 1.16 4.15 -19.40
C PRO A 201 2.20 3.97 -18.28
N SER A 202 3.49 4.14 -18.57
CA SER A 202 4.58 4.06 -17.58
C SER A 202 4.42 5.05 -16.43
N LEU A 203 3.80 6.21 -16.65
CA LEU A 203 3.60 7.24 -15.62
C LEU A 203 2.59 6.82 -14.55
N SER A 204 1.70 5.86 -14.83
CA SER A 204 0.83 5.26 -13.81
C SER A 204 1.62 4.63 -12.66
N SER A 205 2.86 4.18 -12.92
CA SER A 205 3.76 3.61 -11.92
C SER A 205 3.99 4.53 -10.72
N ILE A 206 4.00 5.86 -10.92
CA ILE A 206 4.22 6.83 -9.83
C ILE A 206 3.06 6.75 -8.81
N GLY A 207 1.83 6.81 -9.30
CA GLY A 207 0.65 6.73 -8.43
C GLY A 207 0.55 5.37 -7.74
N LEU A 208 0.85 4.29 -8.46
CA LEU A 208 0.86 2.93 -7.91
C LEU A 208 1.93 2.74 -6.84
N LEU A 209 3.12 3.30 -7.02
CA LEU A 209 4.19 3.23 -6.02
C LEU A 209 3.75 3.88 -4.70
N VAL A 210 3.17 5.08 -4.79
CA VAL A 210 2.63 5.78 -3.61
C VAL A 210 1.50 4.95 -2.99
N SER A 211 0.59 4.41 -3.79
CA SER A 211 -0.49 3.53 -3.31
C SER A 211 0.05 2.30 -2.59
N CYS A 212 1.09 1.65 -3.13
CA CYS A 212 1.72 0.48 -2.52
C CYS A 212 2.26 0.79 -1.13
N ILE A 213 2.97 1.91 -0.98
CA ILE A 213 3.49 2.38 0.30
C ILE A 213 2.35 2.64 1.29
N LEU A 214 1.30 3.37 0.87
CA LEU A 214 0.14 3.66 1.73
C LEU A 214 -0.58 2.37 2.16
N TRP A 215 -0.78 1.43 1.24
CA TRP A 215 -1.39 0.14 1.55
C TRP A 215 -0.56 -0.66 2.55
N GLY A 216 0.76 -0.77 2.35
CA GLY A 216 1.59 -1.46 3.32
C GLY A 216 1.58 -0.77 4.69
N ILE A 217 1.61 0.55 4.75
CA ILE A 217 1.47 1.28 6.03
C ILE A 217 0.12 0.99 6.70
N GLY A 218 -0.98 0.97 5.93
CA GLY A 218 -2.29 0.64 6.47
C GLY A 218 -2.40 -0.81 6.95
N ILE A 219 -1.74 -1.74 6.26
CA ILE A 219 -1.82 -3.19 6.55
C ILE A 219 -0.91 -3.59 7.68
N LEU A 220 0.26 -2.99 7.78
CA LEU A 220 1.10 -3.11 8.94
C LEU A 220 0.41 -2.42 10.11
N HIS A 221 -0.20 -3.23 10.99
CA HIS A 221 -0.80 -2.81 12.26
C HIS A 221 0.28 -2.22 13.19
N PHE A 222 0.82 -1.06 12.87
CA PHE A 222 1.80 -0.40 13.71
C PHE A 222 1.10 0.18 14.93
N ASP A 223 1.39 -0.31 16.14
CA ASP A 223 1.16 0.52 17.33
C ASP A 223 2.26 1.58 17.34
N ALA A 224 1.96 2.71 16.71
CA ALA A 224 2.93 3.78 16.56
C ALA A 224 3.40 4.36 17.92
N PHE A 225 2.62 4.18 18.99
CA PHE A 225 3.05 4.52 20.35
C PHE A 225 4.01 3.50 20.93
N GLU A 226 3.85 2.21 20.62
CA GLU A 226 4.80 1.16 20.97
C GLU A 226 6.13 1.38 20.24
N ILE A 227 6.10 1.63 18.93
CA ILE A 227 7.29 1.98 18.14
C ILE A 227 8.01 3.20 18.73
N LYS A 228 7.26 4.25 19.11
CA LYS A 228 7.84 5.43 19.77
C LYS A 228 8.52 5.04 21.09
N SER A 229 7.87 4.19 21.89
CA SER A 229 8.43 3.69 23.16
C SER A 229 9.72 2.91 22.94
N ASP A 230 9.74 1.99 21.98
CA ASP A 230 10.87 1.10 21.70
C ASP A 230 12.08 1.88 21.16
N ILE A 231 11.83 2.89 20.31
CA ILE A 231 12.87 3.84 19.88
C ILE A 231 13.50 4.55 21.08
N ILE A 232 12.70 4.98 22.07
CA ILE A 232 13.22 5.71 23.23
C ILE A 232 13.98 4.77 24.18
N LYS A 233 13.51 3.51 24.33
CA LYS A 233 14.23 2.45 25.06
C LYS A 233 15.57 2.07 24.40
N GLY A 234 15.76 2.41 23.13
CA GLY A 234 16.94 2.05 22.35
C GLY A 234 16.85 0.66 21.73
N GLU A 235 15.65 0.09 21.64
CA GLU A 235 15.41 -1.16 20.93
C GLU A 235 15.54 -0.96 19.41
N TYR A 236 15.96 -2.02 18.71
CA TYR A 236 16.08 -1.98 17.26
C TYR A 236 14.70 -1.91 16.61
N VAL A 237 14.41 -0.79 15.95
CA VAL A 237 13.22 -0.59 15.13
C VAL A 237 13.65 -0.39 13.68
N PRO A 238 13.14 -1.19 12.71
CA PRO A 238 13.40 -0.98 11.30
C PRO A 238 13.08 0.45 10.87
N TRP A 239 13.95 1.06 10.05
CA TRP A 239 13.82 2.47 9.65
C TRP A 239 12.47 2.79 8.96
N ILE A 240 11.93 1.85 8.16
CA ILE A 240 10.64 1.98 7.48
C ILE A 240 9.52 2.17 8.50
N ASN A 241 9.52 1.37 9.56
CA ASN A 241 8.51 1.41 10.62
C ASN A 241 8.60 2.71 11.41
N ARG A 242 9.82 3.23 11.60
CA ARG A 242 10.08 4.52 12.26
C ARG A 242 9.53 5.69 11.47
N VAL A 243 9.72 5.73 10.15
CA VAL A 243 9.19 6.80 9.29
C VAL A 243 7.66 6.69 9.21
N ALA A 244 7.14 5.47 9.02
CA ALA A 244 5.71 5.21 8.95
C ALA A 244 4.97 5.63 10.23
N SER A 245 5.55 5.36 11.41
CA SER A 245 4.92 5.69 12.70
C SER A 245 4.74 7.19 12.92
N VAL A 246 5.65 8.03 12.41
CA VAL A 246 5.53 9.50 12.49
C VAL A 246 4.31 9.99 11.68
N GLY A 247 4.19 9.55 10.43
CA GLY A 247 3.04 9.88 9.58
C GLY A 247 1.73 9.38 10.18
N PHE A 248 1.76 8.17 10.74
CA PHE A 248 0.62 7.55 11.41
C PHE A 248 0.13 8.37 12.61
N LEU A 249 1.02 8.77 13.52
CA LEU A 249 0.67 9.55 14.71
C LEU A 249 0.09 10.92 14.34
N ARG A 250 0.65 11.59 13.32
CA ARG A 250 0.12 12.87 12.82
C ARG A 250 -1.32 12.71 12.30
N LEU A 251 -1.59 11.64 11.54
CA LEU A 251 -2.94 11.36 11.06
C LEU A 251 -3.88 10.97 12.20
N LEU A 252 -3.42 10.18 13.17
CA LEU A 252 -4.21 9.82 14.34
C LEU A 252 -4.63 11.06 15.14
N ALA A 253 -3.70 11.99 15.38
CA ALA A 253 -3.99 13.25 16.06
C ALA A 253 -5.04 14.09 15.31
N LYS A 254 -5.07 14.04 13.97
CA LYS A 254 -6.04 14.76 13.14
C LYS A 254 -7.40 14.05 13.03
N MET A 255 -7.40 12.73 12.87
CA MET A 255 -8.60 11.94 12.56
C MET A 255 -9.38 11.48 13.80
N ASP A 256 -8.70 11.35 14.93
CA ASP A 256 -9.26 11.00 16.24
C ASP A 256 -8.43 11.61 17.37
N PRO A 257 -8.54 12.94 17.59
CA PRO A 257 -7.73 13.65 18.57
C PRO A 257 -7.94 13.13 19.99
N MET A 258 -9.15 12.72 20.33
CA MET A 258 -9.46 12.18 21.66
C MET A 258 -8.70 10.87 21.91
N ARG A 259 -8.72 9.94 20.95
CA ARG A 259 -7.97 8.68 21.08
C ARG A 259 -6.46 8.91 21.10
N PHE A 260 -5.97 9.87 20.33
CA PHE A 260 -4.56 10.29 20.37
C PHE A 260 -4.17 10.78 21.77
N ILE A 261 -4.96 11.69 22.37
CA ILE A 261 -4.72 12.20 23.72
C ILE A 261 -4.74 11.06 24.75
N GLN A 262 -5.73 10.16 24.69
CA GLN A 262 -5.82 9.01 25.59
C GLN A 262 -4.59 8.10 25.51
N LYS A 263 -4.16 7.71 24.30
CA LYS A 263 -2.98 6.87 24.11
C LYS A 263 -1.69 7.58 24.54
N ASN A 264 -1.56 8.87 24.22
CA ASN A 264 -0.41 9.67 24.62
C ASN A 264 -0.32 9.83 26.15
N LEU A 265 -1.45 10.10 26.81
CA LEU A 265 -1.53 10.12 28.28
C LEU A 265 -1.16 8.76 28.86
N LYS A 266 -1.72 7.67 28.35
CA LYS A 266 -1.38 6.31 28.82
C LYS A 266 0.12 6.00 28.70
N ALA A 267 0.74 6.37 27.58
CA ALA A 267 2.17 6.20 27.36
C ALA A 267 2.99 7.03 28.37
N LYS A 268 2.63 8.31 28.57
CA LYS A 268 3.26 9.18 29.57
C LYS A 268 3.09 8.64 30.99
N THR A 269 1.89 8.21 31.38
CA THR A 269 1.61 7.64 32.69
C THR A 269 2.41 6.36 32.93
N ALA A 270 2.58 5.50 31.93
CA ALA A 270 3.42 4.31 32.04
C ALA A 270 4.90 4.66 32.33
N ILE A 271 5.43 5.67 31.62
CA ILE A 271 6.79 6.18 31.86
C ILE A 271 6.89 6.78 33.26
N THR A 272 5.95 7.65 33.65
CA THR A 272 5.92 8.25 34.99
C THR A 272 5.86 7.19 36.09
N LYS A 273 5.05 6.14 35.91
CA LYS A 273 4.98 5.01 36.85
C LYS A 273 6.34 4.32 37.00
N GLN A 274 7.08 4.09 35.90
CA GLN A 274 8.42 3.50 35.97
C GLN A 274 9.42 4.41 36.69
N ILE A 275 9.33 5.73 36.47
CA ILE A 275 10.14 6.72 37.18
C ILE A 275 9.88 6.65 38.69
N LEU A 276 8.61 6.65 39.10
CA LEU A 276 8.21 6.60 40.52
C LEU A 276 8.67 5.30 41.20
N ILE A 277 8.47 4.14 40.56
CA ILE A 277 8.94 2.85 41.09
C ILE A 277 10.46 2.87 41.27
N GLN A 278 11.19 3.43 40.30
CA GLN A 278 12.63 3.46 40.37
C GLN A 278 13.16 4.47 41.39
N ASP A 279 12.50 5.61 41.57
CA ASP A 279 12.82 6.54 42.66
C ASP A 279 12.59 5.88 44.03
N TYR A 280 11.44 5.20 44.20
CA TYR A 280 11.13 4.46 45.42
C TYR A 280 12.21 3.42 45.74
N ASN A 281 12.60 2.59 44.76
CA ASN A 281 13.65 1.59 44.95
C ASN A 281 15.03 2.20 45.28
N LEU A 282 15.35 3.35 44.69
CA LEU A 282 16.59 4.09 44.99
C LEU A 282 16.56 4.71 46.40
N ALA A 283 15.38 5.12 46.87
CA ALA A 283 15.19 5.66 48.21
C ALA A 283 15.18 4.56 49.29
N SER A 284 14.64 3.38 49.00
CA SER A 284 14.48 2.30 49.99
C SER A 284 15.69 1.36 50.10
N ASN A 285 16.42 1.08 49.02
CA ASN A 285 17.37 -0.05 48.97
C ASN A 285 18.85 0.33 48.88
N ALA A 286 19.19 1.60 48.63
CA ALA A 286 20.55 2.00 48.27
C ALA A 286 21.25 2.92 49.30
N GLY A 287 20.80 2.90 50.56
CA GLY A 287 21.18 3.89 51.57
C GLY A 287 20.59 5.28 51.25
N GLU A 288 20.70 6.26 52.15
CA GLU A 288 20.20 7.63 51.94
C GLU A 288 20.92 8.33 50.76
N LEU A 289 20.60 7.95 49.53
CA LEU A 289 20.98 8.70 48.34
C LEU A 289 20.24 10.03 48.38
N SER A 290 21.00 11.12 48.36
CA SER A 290 20.43 12.47 48.25
C SER A 290 19.49 12.59 47.06
N LEU A 291 18.45 13.40 47.21
CA LEU A 291 17.46 13.68 46.17
C LEU A 291 18.14 14.03 44.83
N GLU A 292 19.22 14.81 44.89
CA GLU A 292 19.97 15.27 43.72
C GLU A 292 20.68 14.13 42.98
N LYS A 293 21.28 13.17 43.72
CA LYS A 293 21.87 11.96 43.11
C LYS A 293 20.79 11.09 42.47
N ARG A 294 19.63 10.90 43.12
CA ARG A 294 18.50 10.14 42.56
C ARG A 294 17.96 10.80 41.30
N ALA A 295 17.72 12.12 41.33
CA ALA A 295 17.28 12.90 40.19
C ALA A 295 18.27 12.80 39.00
N ARG A 296 19.59 12.82 39.27
CA ARG A 296 20.61 12.66 38.22
C ARG A 296 20.59 11.27 37.59
N ILE A 297 20.39 10.21 38.38
CA ILE A 297 20.24 8.82 37.89
C ILE A 297 18.98 8.69 37.03
N LEU A 298 17.84 9.19 37.53
CA LEU A 298 16.57 9.17 36.81
C LEU A 298 16.63 10.01 35.52
N SER A 299 17.24 11.19 35.55
CA SER A 299 17.44 12.03 34.37
C SER A 299 18.33 11.34 33.33
N LYS A 300 19.42 10.68 33.76
CA LYS A 300 20.28 9.92 32.83
C LYS A 300 19.55 8.74 32.19
N LYS A 301 18.68 8.04 32.94
CA LYS A 301 17.95 6.87 32.47
C LYS A 301 16.71 7.23 31.64
N PHE A 302 15.93 8.22 32.08
CA PHE A 302 14.64 8.58 31.51
C PHE A 302 14.65 9.90 30.71
N GLY A 303 15.76 10.65 30.69
CA GLY A 303 15.89 11.93 29.99
C GLY A 303 15.50 11.89 28.52
N ARG A 304 15.66 10.73 27.88
CA ARG A 304 15.29 10.49 26.47
C ARG A 304 13.78 10.46 26.23
N TYR A 305 12.96 10.18 27.26
CA TYR A 305 11.49 10.14 27.16
C TYR A 305 10.82 11.51 27.29
N PHE A 306 11.58 12.53 27.68
CA PHE A 306 11.09 13.91 27.83
C PHE A 306 11.34 14.79 26.60
N LYS A 307 11.97 14.25 25.55
CA LYS A 307 12.15 14.89 24.23
C LYS A 307 11.07 14.42 23.25
#